data_AF-A0A3D1BH28-F1
#
_entry.id   AF-A0A3D1BH28-F1
#
_cell.length_a   1.000
_cell.length_b   1.000
_cell.length_c   1.000
_cell.angle_alpha   90.00
_cell.angle_beta   90.00
_cell.angle_gamma   90.00
#
_symmetry.space_group_name_H-M   'P 1'
#
loop_
_entity.id
_entity.type
_entity.pdbx_description
1 polymer ?
#
loop_
_entity_poly.entity_id
_entity_poly.type
_entity_poly.pdbx_seq_one_letter_code
_entity_poly.pdbx_strand_id
1 'polypeptide(L)'
;MGIDRNMKTFVWVAGIAIPVVVAVMFFLPGIEVSPEMEAVLHTLPAVNATINGTAFLCLAASFWAIKNGKVQLHQNLNTAALVLSALFLLSYVSYH
;
A
#
# COMPACT_ATOMS: atom_id res chain seq x y z
N MET A 1 6.84 -25.30 9.63
CA MET A 1 5.84 -24.35 9.08
C MET A 1 6.23 -24.07 7.64
N GLY A 2 5.58 -24.72 6.67
CA GLY A 2 5.85 -24.48 5.25
C GLY A 2 5.12 -23.23 4.78
N ILE A 3 5.77 -22.41 3.95
CA ILE A 3 5.09 -21.27 3.32
C ILE A 3 4.02 -21.82 2.38
N ASP A 4 2.76 -21.46 2.64
CA ASP A 4 1.61 -21.83 1.84
C ASP A 4 1.79 -21.42 0.37
N ARG A 5 1.39 -22.29 -0.57
CA ARG A 5 1.55 -22.05 -2.01
C ARG A 5 0.71 -20.86 -2.48
N ASN A 6 -0.46 -20.65 -1.90
CA ASN A 6 -1.34 -19.52 -2.18
C ASN A 6 -0.72 -18.22 -1.69
N MET A 7 -0.07 -18.21 -0.51
CA MET A 7 0.65 -17.03 0.00
C MET A 7 1.81 -16.64 -0.91
N LYS A 8 2.62 -17.61 -1.37
CA LYS A 8 3.70 -17.35 -2.34
C LYS A 8 3.16 -16.75 -3.64
N THR A 9 2.07 -17.32 -4.15
CA THR A 9 1.41 -16.82 -5.36
C THR A 9 0.92 -15.40 -5.16
N PHE A 10 0.26 -15.11 -4.03
CA PHE A 10 -0.21 -13.77 -3.68
C PHE A 10 0.93 -12.74 -3.67
N VAL A 11 2.05 -13.04 -3.01
CA VAL A 11 3.19 -12.11 -2.92
C VAL A 11 3.79 -11.84 -4.30
N TRP A 12 3.96 -12.87 -5.14
CA TRP A 12 4.45 -12.69 -6.51
C TRP A 12 3.49 -11.86 -7.36
N VAL A 13 2.21 -12.15 -7.29
CA VAL A 13 1.18 -11.40 -8.02
C VAL A 13 1.17 -9.94 -7.58
N ALA A 14 1.14 -9.67 -6.28
CA ALA A 14 1.16 -8.30 -5.75
C ALA A 14 2.46 -7.56 -6.13
N GLY A 15 3.61 -8.25 -6.04
CA GLY A 15 4.92 -7.70 -6.37
C GLY A 15 5.08 -7.29 -7.84
N ILE A 16 4.35 -7.94 -8.75
CA ILE A 16 4.32 -7.57 -10.18
C ILE A 16 3.20 -6.56 -10.46
N ALA A 17 2.01 -6.77 -9.90
CA ALA A 17 0.83 -5.96 -10.19
C ALA A 17 0.98 -4.51 -9.72
N ILE A 18 1.52 -4.28 -8.52
CA ILE A 18 1.66 -2.91 -7.97
C ILE A 18 2.55 -2.03 -8.87
N PRO A 19 3.79 -2.44 -9.25
CA PRO A 19 4.61 -1.67 -10.17
C PRO A 19 3.95 -1.45 -11.53
N VAL A 20 3.26 -2.46 -12.07
CA VAL A 20 2.56 -2.34 -13.37
C VAL A 20 1.46 -1.29 -13.29
N VAL A 21 0.62 -1.31 -12.25
CA VAL A 21 -0.45 -0.32 -12.07
C VAL A 21 0.13 1.08 -11.94
N VAL A 22 1.18 1.27 -11.13
CA VAL A 22 1.86 2.56 -10.98
C VAL A 22 2.45 3.05 -12.32
N ALA A 23 3.09 2.16 -13.07
CA ALA A 23 3.65 2.50 -14.38
C ALA A 23 2.55 2.92 -15.36
N VAL A 24 1.42 2.20 -15.41
CA VAL A 24 0.28 2.56 -16.25
C VAL A 24 -0.24 3.94 -15.89
N MET A 25 -0.46 4.22 -14.59
CA MET A 25 -0.91 5.53 -14.11
C MET A 25 0.04 6.66 -14.51
N PHE A 26 1.35 6.44 -14.46
CA PHE A 26 2.35 7.43 -14.85
C PHE A 26 2.29 7.81 -16.35
N PHE A 27 1.88 6.88 -17.22
CA PHE A 27 1.77 7.11 -18.66
C PHE A 27 0.36 7.53 -19.13
N LEU A 28 -0.63 7.58 -18.23
CA LEU A 28 -1.97 8.05 -18.55
C LEU A 28 -1.97 9.58 -18.75
N PRO A 29 -2.66 10.11 -19.77
CA PRO A 29 -2.83 11.54 -19.92
C PRO A 29 -3.62 12.11 -18.73
N GLY A 30 -3.23 13.30 -18.27
CA GLY A 30 -3.93 14.00 -17.18
C GLY A 30 -5.40 14.24 -17.50
N ILE A 31 -6.27 14.00 -16.53
CA ILE A 31 -7.70 14.24 -16.63
C ILE A 31 -7.98 15.70 -16.23
N GLU A 32 -8.83 16.40 -16.98
CA GLU A 32 -9.31 17.72 -16.57
C GLU A 32 -10.13 17.61 -15.28
N VAL A 33 -9.66 18.27 -14.23
CA VAL A 33 -10.19 18.14 -12.89
C VAL A 33 -11.25 19.21 -12.66
N SER A 34 -12.47 18.83 -12.29
CA SER A 34 -13.51 19.79 -11.88
C SER A 34 -13.09 20.53 -10.59
N PRO A 35 -13.54 21.77 -10.35
CA PRO A 35 -13.21 22.53 -9.12
C PRO A 35 -13.56 21.80 -7.81
N GLU A 36 -14.62 20.98 -7.83
CA GLU A 36 -15.04 20.15 -6.69
C GLU A 36 -14.03 19.04 -6.37
N MET A 37 -13.40 18.49 -7.40
CA MET A 37 -12.39 17.45 -7.28
C MET A 37 -11.04 18.05 -6.85
N GLU A 38 -10.71 19.27 -7.29
CA GLU A 38 -9.52 20.01 -6.83
C GLU A 38 -9.54 20.24 -5.31
N ALA A 39 -10.71 20.58 -4.75
CA ALA A 39 -10.87 20.70 -3.29
C ALA A 39 -10.61 19.38 -2.54
N VAL A 40 -11.01 18.24 -3.12
CA VAL A 40 -10.69 16.91 -2.58
C VAL A 40 -9.19 16.66 -2.66
N LEU A 41 -8.55 17.00 -3.79
CA LEU A 41 -7.11 16.84 -4.00
C LEU A 41 -6.26 17.54 -2.94
N HIS A 42 -6.68 18.71 -2.45
CA HIS A 42 -5.99 19.40 -1.35
C HIS A 42 -5.97 18.64 -0.01
N THR A 43 -6.87 17.67 0.20
CA THR A 43 -6.89 16.85 1.42
C THR A 43 -6.02 15.58 1.31
N LEU A 44 -5.61 15.19 0.08
CA LEU A 44 -4.85 13.98 -0.15
C LEU A 44 -3.51 13.91 0.61
N PRO A 45 -2.74 15.01 0.80
CA PRO A 45 -1.50 14.94 1.59
C PRO A 45 -1.71 14.43 3.02
N ALA A 46 -2.78 14.87 3.69
CA ALA A 46 -3.10 14.42 5.05
C ALA A 46 -3.54 12.95 5.08
N VAL A 47 -4.31 12.52 4.07
CA VAL A 47 -4.72 11.12 3.90
C VAL A 47 -3.48 10.24 3.64
N ASN A 48 -2.61 10.65 2.72
CA ASN A 48 -1.37 9.94 2.38
C ASN A 48 -0.45 9.80 3.59
N ALA A 49 -0.27 10.87 4.37
CA ALA A 49 0.50 10.83 5.61
C ALA A 49 -0.11 9.86 6.63
N THR A 50 -1.44 9.84 6.77
CA THR A 50 -2.16 8.94 7.69
C THR A 50 -2.00 7.48 7.29
N ILE A 51 -2.17 7.17 6.00
CA ILE A 51 -2.01 5.80 5.47
C ILE A 51 -0.56 5.34 5.68
N ASN A 52 0.42 6.17 5.35
CA ASN A 52 1.84 5.82 5.48
C ASN A 52 2.25 5.64 6.96
N GLY A 53 1.81 6.54 7.84
CA GLY A 53 2.02 6.42 9.29
C GLY A 53 1.41 5.13 9.85
N THR A 54 0.21 4.76 9.40
CA THR A 54 -0.43 3.49 9.79
C THR A 54 0.36 2.28 9.29
N ALA A 55 0.84 2.32 8.03
CA ALA A 55 1.68 1.25 7.48
C ALA A 55 2.98 1.09 8.29
N PHE A 56 3.62 2.20 8.69
CA PHE A 56 4.78 2.18 9.56
C PHE A 56 4.48 1.50 10.90
N LEU A 57 3.36 1.82 11.56
CA LEU A 57 2.95 1.17 12.80
C LEU A 57 2.72 -0.34 12.62
N CYS A 58 2.09 -0.74 11.50
CA CYS A 58 1.93 -2.16 11.16
C CYS A 58 3.29 -2.87 11.02
N LEU A 59 4.25 -2.25 10.34
CA LEU A 59 5.60 -2.82 10.16
C LEU A 59 6.38 -2.89 11.48
N ALA A 60 6.31 -1.84 12.31
CA ALA A 60 6.93 -1.84 13.63
C ALA A 60 6.36 -2.96 14.52
N ALA A 61 5.04 -3.12 14.54
CA ALA A 61 4.37 -4.21 15.24
C ALA A 61 4.71 -5.60 14.63
N SER A 62 4.83 -5.68 13.30
CA SER A 62 5.21 -6.90 12.58
C SER A 62 6.62 -7.36 12.94
N PHE A 63 7.55 -6.41 13.09
CA PHE A 63 8.92 -6.67 13.52
C PHE A 63 8.97 -7.17 14.96
N TRP A 64 8.19 -6.57 15.86
CA TRP A 64 8.03 -7.10 17.21
C TRP A 64 7.44 -8.52 17.20
N ALA A 65 6.42 -8.78 16.39
CA ALA A 65 5.76 -10.08 16.31
C ALA A 65 6.74 -11.20 15.91
N ILE A 66 7.56 -10.98 14.89
CA ILE A 66 8.52 -12.01 14.45
C ILE A 66 9.63 -12.26 15.47
N LYS A 67 10.10 -11.22 16.17
CA LYS A 67 11.07 -11.37 17.27
C LYS A 67 10.54 -12.22 18.42
N ASN A 68 9.22 -12.25 18.61
CA ASN A 68 8.55 -13.04 19.64
C ASN A 68 8.03 -14.39 19.11
N GLY A 69 8.46 -14.82 17.91
CA GLY A 69 8.02 -16.09 17.31
C GLY A 69 6.55 -16.11 16.84
N LYS A 70 5.85 -14.96 16.84
CA LYS A 70 4.44 -14.85 16.43
C LYS A 70 4.32 -14.73 14.91
N VAL A 71 4.62 -15.82 14.20
CA VAL A 71 4.70 -15.86 12.72
C VAL A 71 3.38 -15.46 12.04
N GLN A 72 2.24 -15.95 12.52
CA GLN A 72 0.95 -15.61 11.90
C GLN A 72 0.63 -14.10 12.02
N LEU A 73 0.91 -13.50 13.18
CA LEU A 73 0.69 -12.08 13.40
C LEU A 73 1.61 -11.24 12.50
N HIS A 74 2.88 -11.64 12.36
CA HIS A 74 3.83 -11.02 11.44
C HIS A 74 3.32 -11.04 9.98
N GLN A 75 2.82 -12.20 9.52
CA GLN A 75 2.26 -12.33 8.17
C GLN A 75 1.03 -11.45 7.96
N ASN A 76 0.11 -11.41 8.92
CA ASN A 76 -1.09 -10.58 8.86
C ASN A 76 -0.73 -9.08 8.83
N LEU A 77 0.19 -8.65 9.69
CA LEU A 77 0.61 -7.24 9.77
C LEU A 77 1.37 -6.79 8.51
N ASN A 78 2.23 -7.64 7.93
CA ASN A 78 2.88 -7.33 6.65
C ASN A 78 1.87 -7.27 5.49
N THR A 79 0.87 -8.14 5.49
CA THR A 79 -0.19 -8.10 4.47
C THR A 79 -1.00 -6.81 4.57
N ALA A 80 -1.35 -6.38 5.79
CA ALA A 80 -2.00 -5.09 6.02
C ALA A 80 -1.13 -3.91 5.58
N ALA A 81 0.17 -3.91 5.92
CA ALA A 81 1.10 -2.88 5.50
C ALA A 81 1.26 -2.81 3.97
N LEU A 82 1.24 -3.95 3.29
CA LEU A 82 1.27 -4.03 1.83
C LEU A 82 0.02 -3.38 1.20
N VAL A 83 -1.16 -3.69 1.71
CA VAL A 83 -2.43 -3.08 1.25
C VAL A 83 -2.41 -1.57 1.48
N LEU A 84 -2.01 -1.10 2.67
CA LEU A 84 -1.88 0.33 2.96
C LEU A 84 -0.87 1.00 2.02
N SER A 85 0.26 0.37 1.75
CA SER A 85 1.28 0.89 0.82
C SER A 85 0.76 0.98 -0.62
N ALA A 86 -0.01 -0.01 -1.07
CA ALA A 86 -0.66 0.02 -2.39
C ALA A 86 -1.66 1.17 -2.49
N LEU A 87 -2.52 1.36 -1.47
CA LEU A 87 -3.45 2.49 -1.40
C LEU A 87 -2.73 3.84 -1.41
N PHE A 88 -1.64 3.95 -0.64
CA PHE A 88 -0.79 5.14 -0.64
C PHE A 88 -0.23 5.43 -2.04
N LEU A 89 0.32 4.43 -2.74
CA LEU A 89 0.88 4.63 -4.08
C LEU A 89 -0.17 5.11 -5.08
N LEU A 90 -1.35 4.48 -5.10
CA LEU A 90 -2.45 4.90 -5.97
C LEU A 90 -2.87 6.36 -5.69
N SER A 91 -3.04 6.70 -4.42
CA SER A 91 -3.42 8.04 -3.98
C SER A 91 -2.33 9.08 -4.27
N TYR A 92 -1.07 8.76 -3.99
CA TYR A 92 0.08 9.65 -4.18
C TYR A 92 0.34 9.98 -5.65
N VAL A 93 0.29 8.97 -6.52
CA VAL A 93 0.46 9.11 -7.98
C VAL A 93 -0.76 9.77 -8.62
N SER A 94 -1.95 9.66 -8.03
CA SER A 94 -3.11 10.42 -8.55
C SER A 94 -3.04 11.92 -8.23
N TYR A 95 -2.34 12.29 -7.14
CA TYR A 95 -2.17 13.67 -6.72
C TYR A 95 -1.00 14.38 -7.42
N HIS A 96 0.03 13.64 -7.84
CA HIS A 96 1.23 14.18 -8.51
C HIS A 96 1.23 13.87 -10.01
#